data_AF-A0A932YIM7-F1
#
_entry.id   AF-A0A932YIM7-F1
#
_cell.length_a   1.000
_cell.length_b   1.000
_cell.length_c   1.000
_cell.angle_alpha   90.00
_cell.angle_beta   90.00
_cell.angle_gamma   90.00
#
_symmetry.space_group_name_H-M   'P 1'
#
loop_
_entity.id
_entity.type
_entity.pdbx_description
1 polymer ?
#
loop_
_entity_poly.entity_id
_entity_poly.type
_entity_poly.pdbx_seq_one_letter_code
_entity_poly.pdbx_strand_id
1 'polypeptide(L)'
;MKFSYPLIKKLLSEAPPKAKLADGLNSHSLETENLDGDLFDISLPSNRYSDAASHLGIAREVAAIFGSNPHTKFGVGVKLKNPVKTIVDPPTDRGFLEVKVEDGNFCPRYAARYFENVKIGNSPAWMREILHTCGLKPINNVVDLMNFVMLEVGQALHAFDFDKVKCIIFKNQISKI
;
A
#
# COMPACT_ATOMS: atom_id res chain seq x y z
N MET A 1 -3.23 -4.46 -14.04
CA MET A 1 -2.50 -3.76 -12.95
C MET A 1 -1.39 -4.69 -12.51
N LYS A 2 -0.18 -4.14 -12.41
CA LYS A 2 1.01 -4.94 -12.14
C LYS A 2 1.21 -5.13 -10.64
N PHE A 3 1.25 -6.38 -10.22
CA PHE A 3 1.54 -6.79 -8.85
C PHE A 3 2.86 -7.54 -8.78
N SER A 4 3.48 -7.52 -7.60
CA SER A 4 4.66 -8.30 -7.25
C SER A 4 4.25 -9.56 -6.52
N TYR A 5 4.49 -10.73 -7.12
CA TYR A 5 4.23 -12.03 -6.48
C TYR A 5 5.00 -12.21 -5.15
N PRO A 6 6.29 -11.82 -5.03
CA PRO A 6 6.99 -11.81 -3.73
C PRO A 6 6.28 -11.02 -2.64
N LEU A 7 5.68 -9.87 -2.98
CA LEU A 7 4.93 -9.06 -2.01
C LEU A 7 3.61 -9.74 -1.60
N ILE A 8 2.88 -10.33 -2.55
CA ILE A 8 1.67 -11.13 -2.25
C ILE A 8 2.02 -12.29 -1.31
N LYS A 9 3.10 -13.02 -1.61
CA LYS A 9 3.60 -14.12 -0.79
C LYS A 9 4.05 -13.67 0.60
N LYS A 10 4.59 -12.46 0.75
CA LYS A 10 4.93 -11.89 2.05
C LYS A 10 3.68 -11.61 2.90
N LEU A 11 2.58 -11.21 2.29
CA LEU A 11 1.31 -10.94 2.97
C LEU A 11 0.53 -12.22 3.30
N LEU A 12 0.74 -13.30 2.53
CA LEU A 12 0.09 -14.59 2.69
C LEU A 12 1.06 -15.64 3.24
N SER A 13 0.85 -16.05 4.49
CA SER A 13 1.70 -17.04 5.20
C SER A 13 1.93 -18.34 4.43
N GLU A 14 0.93 -18.78 3.65
CA GLU A 14 0.95 -20.03 2.89
C GLU A 14 0.40 -19.79 1.47
N ALA A 15 1.00 -18.86 0.74
CA ALA A 15 0.59 -18.58 -0.64
C ALA A 15 0.79 -19.83 -1.54
N PRO A 16 -0.21 -20.22 -2.34
CA PRO A 16 -0.04 -21.27 -3.33
C PRO A 16 0.99 -20.86 -4.40
N PRO A 17 1.51 -21.82 -5.18
CA PRO A 17 2.34 -21.52 -6.35
C PRO A 17 1.64 -20.55 -7.29
N LYS A 18 2.40 -19.66 -7.93
CA LYS A 18 1.91 -18.57 -8.80
C LYS A 18 0.88 -19.05 -9.83
N ALA A 19 1.12 -20.19 -10.49
CA ALA A 19 0.20 -20.78 -11.47
C ALA A 19 -1.16 -21.13 -10.84
N LYS A 20 -1.14 -21.85 -9.71
CA LYS A 20 -2.37 -22.21 -8.99
C LYS A 20 -3.13 -20.98 -8.48
N LEU A 21 -2.41 -19.94 -8.07
CA LEU A 21 -3.00 -18.67 -7.66
C LEU A 21 -3.74 -18.00 -8.83
N ALA A 22 -3.09 -17.96 -10.01
CA ALA A 22 -3.70 -17.43 -11.23
C ALA A 22 -4.95 -18.22 -11.64
N ASP A 23 -4.89 -19.55 -11.65
CA ASP A 23 -6.04 -20.41 -11.95
C ASP A 23 -7.20 -20.15 -10.98
N GLY A 24 -6.89 -19.97 -9.69
CA GLY A 24 -7.87 -19.63 -8.67
C GLY A 24 -8.55 -18.30 -8.95
N LEU A 25 -7.78 -17.26 -9.26
CA LEU A 25 -8.33 -15.93 -9.59
C LEU A 25 -9.19 -15.98 -10.85
N ASN A 26 -8.69 -16.57 -11.94
CA ASN A 26 -9.39 -16.68 -13.22
C ASN A 26 -10.73 -17.42 -13.09
N SER A 27 -10.81 -18.42 -12.21
CA SER A 27 -12.03 -19.22 -12.03
C SER A 27 -13.08 -18.54 -11.15
N HIS A 28 -12.71 -17.52 -10.36
CA HIS A 28 -13.59 -16.99 -9.30
C HIS A 28 -13.87 -15.49 -9.42
N SER A 29 -12.87 -14.65 -9.71
CA SER A 29 -13.04 -13.21 -9.49
C SER A 29 -12.27 -12.25 -10.38
N LEU A 30 -11.08 -12.60 -10.86
CA LEU A 30 -10.19 -11.67 -11.56
C LEU A 30 -9.44 -12.37 -12.70
N GLU A 31 -9.14 -11.64 -13.76
CA GLU A 31 -8.42 -12.18 -14.92
C GLU A 31 -6.92 -11.85 -14.86
N THR A 32 -6.07 -12.87 -14.99
CA THR A 32 -4.62 -12.70 -15.07
C THR A 32 -4.16 -12.59 -16.52
N GLU A 33 -3.40 -11.54 -16.84
CA GLU A 33 -2.93 -11.27 -18.21
C GLU A 33 -1.49 -11.77 -18.43
N ASN A 34 -0.59 -11.56 -17.46
CA ASN A 34 0.82 -11.92 -17.59
C ASN A 34 1.40 -12.41 -16.24
N LEU A 35 2.22 -13.47 -16.31
CA LEU A 35 2.88 -14.12 -15.18
C LEU A 35 4.42 -14.22 -15.33
N ASP A 36 5.07 -13.28 -15.99
CA ASP A 36 6.52 -13.28 -16.18
C ASP A 36 7.31 -13.07 -14.88
N GLY A 37 8.25 -13.97 -14.54
CA GLY A 37 9.14 -13.82 -13.38
C GLY A 37 8.41 -13.52 -12.07
N ASP A 38 8.66 -12.35 -11.47
CA ASP A 38 7.98 -11.86 -10.26
C ASP A 38 6.73 -10.99 -10.55
N LEU A 39 6.50 -10.61 -11.81
CA LEU A 39 5.35 -9.82 -12.25
C LEU A 39 4.09 -10.67 -12.26
N PHE A 40 3.02 -10.16 -11.67
CA PHE A 40 1.71 -10.74 -11.69
C PHE A 40 0.73 -9.67 -12.18
N ASP A 41 0.42 -9.67 -13.48
CA ASP A 41 -0.47 -8.67 -14.09
C ASP A 41 -1.92 -9.17 -14.07
N ILE A 42 -2.80 -8.38 -13.47
CA ILE A 42 -4.21 -8.72 -13.28
C ILE A 42 -5.08 -7.60 -13.86
N SER A 43 -6.02 -7.96 -14.72
CA SER A 43 -7.06 -7.04 -15.17
C SER A 43 -8.07 -6.82 -14.03
N LEU A 44 -8.18 -5.57 -13.58
CA LEU A 44 -9.11 -5.20 -12.52
C LEU A 44 -10.35 -4.54 -13.12
N PRO A 45 -11.56 -5.09 -12.89
CA PRO A 45 -12.78 -4.42 -13.31
C PRO A 45 -13.05 -3.20 -12.42
N SER A 46 -13.71 -2.18 -12.98
CA SER A 46 -13.91 -0.88 -12.32
C SER A 46 -14.62 -0.98 -10.96
N ASN A 47 -15.51 -1.95 -10.79
CA ASN A 47 -16.24 -2.19 -9.54
C ASN A 47 -15.38 -2.83 -8.43
N ARG A 48 -14.17 -3.32 -8.73
CA ARG A 48 -13.25 -3.96 -7.77
C ARG A 48 -12.04 -3.09 -7.45
N TYR A 49 -11.98 -1.86 -7.96
CA TYR A 49 -10.83 -0.99 -7.75
C TYR A 49 -10.67 -0.56 -6.28
N SER A 50 -11.77 -0.47 -5.54
CA SER A 50 -11.75 -0.06 -4.12
C SER A 50 -11.15 -1.11 -3.19
N ASP A 51 -11.33 -2.41 -3.49
CA ASP A 51 -10.88 -3.51 -2.65
C ASP A 51 -9.65 -4.24 -3.22
N ALA A 52 -9.49 -4.33 -4.54
CA ALA A 52 -8.46 -5.13 -5.21
C ALA A 52 -7.28 -4.33 -5.80
N ALA A 53 -7.32 -2.99 -5.80
CA ALA A 53 -6.20 -2.17 -6.31
C ALA A 53 -5.03 -2.04 -5.32
N SER A 54 -4.73 -3.10 -4.57
CA SER A 54 -3.58 -3.20 -3.67
C SER A 54 -3.15 -4.65 -3.48
N HIS A 55 -1.89 -4.88 -3.10
CA HIS A 55 -1.40 -6.24 -2.84
C HIS A 55 -2.13 -6.87 -1.65
N LEU A 56 -2.52 -6.06 -0.66
CA LEU A 56 -3.37 -6.49 0.45
C LEU A 56 -4.76 -6.94 -0.02
N GLY A 57 -5.35 -6.21 -0.96
CA GLY A 57 -6.62 -6.55 -1.59
C GLY A 57 -6.58 -7.90 -2.29
N ILE A 58 -5.60 -8.08 -3.17
CA ILE A 58 -5.38 -9.36 -3.87
C ILE A 58 -5.06 -10.48 -2.88
N ALA A 59 -4.27 -10.21 -1.85
CA ALA A 59 -3.98 -11.19 -0.80
C ALA A 59 -5.26 -11.65 -0.08
N ARG A 60 -6.19 -10.73 0.24
CA ARG A 60 -7.50 -11.07 0.82
C ARG A 60 -8.37 -11.88 -0.11
N GLU A 61 -8.39 -11.55 -1.39
CA GLU A 61 -9.13 -12.30 -2.41
C GLU A 61 -8.62 -13.73 -2.53
N VAL A 62 -7.30 -13.91 -2.62
CA VAL A 62 -6.65 -15.22 -2.65
C VAL A 62 -6.92 -16.00 -1.37
N ALA A 63 -6.89 -15.34 -0.21
CA ALA A 63 -7.24 -15.96 1.06
C ALA A 63 -8.71 -16.42 1.09
N ALA A 64 -9.65 -15.67 0.51
CA ALA A 64 -11.04 -16.08 0.42
C ALA A 64 -11.25 -17.31 -0.48
N ILE A 65 -10.57 -17.35 -1.64
CA ILE A 65 -10.65 -18.46 -2.61
C ILE A 65 -10.06 -19.75 -2.03
N PHE A 66 -8.88 -19.68 -1.39
CA PHE A 66 -8.17 -20.87 -0.90
C PHE A 66 -8.41 -21.20 0.57
N GLY A 67 -9.00 -20.29 1.36
CA GLY A 67 -9.18 -20.40 2.82
C GLY A 67 -10.61 -20.65 3.28
N SER A 68 -11.58 -20.84 2.37
CA SER A 68 -12.99 -21.12 2.72
C SER A 68 -13.36 -22.61 2.72
N ASN A 69 -12.41 -23.53 2.52
CA ASN A 69 -12.70 -24.97 2.52
C ASN A 69 -12.23 -25.62 3.84
N PRO A 70 -13.13 -26.23 4.65
CA PRO A 70 -12.76 -26.94 5.88
C PRO A 70 -11.82 -28.14 5.64
N HIS A 71 -11.55 -28.51 4.39
CA HIS A 71 -10.59 -29.55 4.02
C HIS A 71 -9.26 -29.04 3.45
N THR A 72 -9.08 -27.73 3.22
CA THR A 72 -7.79 -27.18 2.82
C THR A 72 -6.99 -26.81 4.06
N LYS A 73 -5.86 -27.48 4.27
CA LYS A 73 -4.87 -27.23 5.33
C LYS A 73 -4.24 -25.82 5.32
N PHE A 74 -4.72 -24.93 4.45
CA PHE A 74 -4.19 -23.60 4.24
C PHE A 74 -5.07 -22.58 4.98
N GLY A 75 -4.78 -22.38 6.26
CA GLY A 75 -5.33 -21.24 7.00
C GLY A 75 -4.66 -19.96 6.50
N VAL A 76 -5.05 -19.49 5.32
CA VAL A 76 -4.40 -18.34 4.67
C VAL A 76 -4.84 -17.05 5.36
N GLY A 77 -4.25 -16.76 6.52
CA GLY A 77 -4.40 -15.48 7.19
C GLY A 77 -3.54 -14.41 6.53
N VAL A 78 -4.14 -13.29 6.17
CA VAL A 78 -3.43 -12.09 5.72
C VAL A 78 -2.70 -11.48 6.92
N LYS A 79 -1.36 -11.43 6.85
CA LYS A 79 -0.53 -10.86 7.92
C LYS A 79 -0.21 -9.41 7.63
N LEU A 80 -0.89 -8.51 8.32
CA LEU A 80 -0.37 -7.15 8.55
C LEU A 80 0.37 -7.14 9.88
N LYS A 81 1.60 -6.62 9.89
CA LYS A 81 2.31 -6.41 11.16
C LYS A 81 1.48 -5.44 12.00
N ASN A 82 1.23 -5.80 13.27
CA ASN A 82 0.59 -4.89 14.19
C ASN A 82 1.38 -3.57 14.25
N PRO A 83 0.70 -2.41 14.29
CA PRO A 83 1.39 -1.14 14.44
C PRO A 83 2.24 -1.17 15.71
N VAL A 84 3.44 -0.59 15.62
CA VAL A 84 4.34 -0.45 16.77
C VAL A 84 3.58 0.27 17.89
N LYS A 85 3.42 -0.40 19.04
CA LYS A 85 2.69 0.14 20.21
C LYS A 85 3.40 1.32 20.86
N THR A 86 4.70 1.45 20.64
CA THR A 86 5.50 2.57 21.15
C THR A 86 5.33 3.77 20.21
N ILE A 87 4.40 4.65 20.56
CA ILE A 87 4.30 5.98 19.99
C ILE A 87 5.20 6.85 20.86
N VAL A 88 6.31 7.30 20.29
CA VAL A 88 7.13 8.35 20.92
C VAL A 88 6.55 9.66 20.44
N ASP A 89 6.10 10.50 21.35
CA ASP A 89 5.67 11.86 21.03
C ASP A 89 6.86 12.63 20.40
N PRO A 90 6.60 13.50 19.42
CA PRO A 90 7.68 14.30 18.85
C PRO A 90 8.38 15.10 19.95
N PRO A 91 9.72 15.27 19.89
CA PRO A 91 10.43 16.10 20.84
C PRO A 91 9.81 17.50 20.85
N THR A 92 9.44 17.96 22.05
CA THR A 92 8.64 19.17 22.29
C THR A 92 9.30 20.44 21.73
N ASP A 93 10.62 20.41 21.53
CA ASP A 93 11.48 21.55 21.24
C ASP A 93 11.27 22.16 19.85
N ARG A 94 10.79 21.37 18.86
CA ARG A 94 10.56 21.85 17.47
C ARG A 94 9.11 22.28 17.20
N GLY A 95 8.22 22.13 18.18
CA GLY A 95 6.79 22.40 18.02
C GLY A 95 6.05 21.36 17.17
N PHE A 96 4.72 21.45 17.16
CA PHE A 96 3.86 20.61 16.34
C PHE A 96 3.55 21.32 15.01
N LEU A 97 3.55 20.57 13.90
CA LEU A 97 3.02 21.08 12.64
C LEU A 97 1.50 21.23 12.77
N GLU A 98 0.98 22.44 12.57
CA GLU A 98 -0.46 22.66 12.55
C GLU A 98 -1.09 22.02 11.30
N VAL A 99 -2.05 21.13 11.54
CA VAL A 99 -2.87 20.49 10.51
C VAL A 99 -4.31 20.86 10.76
N LYS A 100 -4.90 21.64 9.85
CA LYS A 100 -6.27 22.12 9.95
C LYS A 100 -7.10 21.63 8.76
N VAL A 101 -8.23 21.00 9.05
CA VAL A 101 -9.25 20.65 8.07
C VAL A 101 -10.39 21.63 8.24
N GLU A 102 -10.54 22.56 7.29
CA GLU A 102 -11.59 23.59 7.35
C GLU A 102 -12.88 23.13 6.66
N ASP A 103 -12.78 22.26 5.66
CA ASP A 103 -13.94 21.67 4.97
C ASP A 103 -14.01 20.16 5.20
N GLY A 104 -14.76 19.78 6.24
CA GLY A 104 -14.98 18.38 6.61
C GLY A 104 -15.85 17.59 5.64
N ASN A 105 -16.55 18.25 4.70
CA ASN A 105 -17.37 17.54 3.71
C ASN A 105 -16.50 16.90 2.62
N PHE A 106 -15.46 17.60 2.16
CA PHE A 106 -14.53 17.09 1.14
C PHE A 106 -13.37 16.29 1.74
N CYS A 107 -12.92 16.64 2.95
CA CYS A 107 -11.86 15.95 3.64
C CYS A 107 -12.34 15.59 5.05
N PRO A 108 -13.01 14.44 5.25
CA PRO A 108 -13.51 14.08 6.58
C PRO A 108 -12.37 13.78 7.57
N ARG A 109 -11.18 13.44 7.07
CA ARG A 109 -10.02 13.14 7.90
C ARG A 109 -8.71 13.41 7.15
N TYR A 110 -7.79 14.07 7.84
CA TYR A 110 -6.38 14.12 7.46
C TYR A 110 -5.52 13.72 8.66
N ALA A 111 -4.55 12.84 8.43
CA ALA A 111 -3.63 12.38 9.46
C ALA A 111 -2.19 12.57 8.96
N ALA A 112 -1.33 13.07 9.84
CA ALA A 112 0.09 13.26 9.57
C ALA A 112 0.91 12.64 10.69
N ARG A 113 2.15 12.26 10.37
CA ARG A 113 3.13 11.79 11.35
C ARG A 113 4.48 12.41 11.07
N TYR A 114 5.15 12.84 12.14
CA TYR A 114 6.49 13.39 12.09
C TYR A 114 7.55 12.29 12.25
N PHE A 115 8.62 12.40 11.47
CA PHE A 115 9.80 11.55 11.56
C PHE A 115 11.04 12.45 11.54
N GLU A 116 11.89 12.34 12.56
CA GLU A 116 13.15 13.08 12.67
C GLU A 116 14.34 12.21 12.26
N ASN A 117 15.46 12.85 11.92
CA ASN A 117 16.74 12.18 11.66
C ASN A 117 16.70 11.16 10.51
N VAL A 118 15.80 11.38 9.54
CA VAL A 118 15.70 10.57 8.33
C VAL A 118 16.87 10.92 7.41
N LYS A 119 17.75 9.95 7.15
CA LYS A 119 18.82 10.09 6.15
C LYS A 119 18.28 9.74 4.78
N ILE A 120 18.32 10.69 3.85
CA ILE A 120 17.93 10.44 2.45
C ILE A 120 19.02 9.64 1.75
N GLY A 121 18.61 8.60 1.02
CA GLY A 121 19.52 7.76 0.26
C GLY A 121 18.78 6.75 -0.60
N ASN A 122 19.52 5.78 -1.11
CA ASN A 122 18.94 4.69 -1.90
C ASN A 122 18.06 3.79 -1.05
N SER A 123 16.94 3.37 -1.62
CA SER A 123 16.05 2.39 -1.01
C SER A 123 16.71 1.01 -0.94
N PRO A 124 16.32 0.16 0.03
CA PRO A 124 16.77 -1.22 0.09
C PRO A 124 16.48 -1.98 -1.22
N ALA A 125 17.37 -2.90 -1.59
CA ALA A 125 17.28 -3.64 -2.86
C ALA A 125 15.90 -4.31 -3.07
N TRP A 126 15.40 -5.01 -2.04
CA TRP A 126 14.11 -5.69 -2.09
C TRP A 126 12.94 -4.74 -2.39
N MET A 127 12.98 -3.49 -1.90
CA MET A 127 11.92 -2.51 -2.15
C MET A 127 12.00 -1.99 -3.58
N ARG A 128 13.22 -1.75 -4.07
CA ARG A 128 13.48 -1.31 -5.44
C ARG A 128 13.00 -2.35 -6.45
N GLU A 129 13.27 -3.63 -6.19
CA GLU A 129 12.82 -4.75 -7.02
C GLU A 129 11.30 -4.82 -7.10
N ILE A 130 10.60 -4.73 -5.95
CA ILE A 130 9.12 -4.70 -5.93
C ILE A 130 8.58 -3.53 -6.75
N LEU A 131 9.13 -2.32 -6.56
CA LEU A 131 8.71 -1.14 -7.31
C LEU A 131 8.92 -1.33 -8.81
N HIS A 132 10.08 -1.85 -9.23
CA HIS A 132 10.38 -2.15 -10.63
C HIS A 132 9.42 -3.16 -11.22
N THR A 133 9.12 -4.26 -10.52
CA THR A 133 8.14 -5.27 -10.94
C THR A 133 6.76 -4.67 -11.16
N CYS A 134 6.35 -3.72 -10.31
CA CYS A 134 5.10 -2.99 -10.45
C CYS A 134 5.15 -1.85 -11.49
N GLY A 135 6.28 -1.67 -12.20
CA GLY A 135 6.45 -0.64 -13.23
C GLY A 135 6.81 0.75 -12.73
N LEU A 136 7.21 0.89 -11.45
CA LEU A 136 7.64 2.15 -10.86
C LEU A 136 9.17 2.26 -10.86
N LYS A 137 9.68 3.46 -11.14
CA LYS A 137 11.10 3.78 -11.04
C LYS A 137 11.42 4.22 -9.60
N PRO A 138 12.32 3.52 -8.88
CA PRO A 138 12.79 3.95 -7.57
C PRO A 138 13.53 5.30 -7.65
N ILE A 139 13.33 6.15 -6.64
CA ILE A 139 13.89 7.50 -6.56
C ILE A 139 14.76 7.65 -5.32
N ASN A 140 14.18 7.50 -4.13
CA ASN A 140 14.89 7.53 -2.84
C ASN A 140 14.06 6.82 -1.77
N ASN A 141 14.68 6.52 -0.63
CA ASN A 141 14.06 5.78 0.47
C ASN A 141 12.73 6.35 0.99
N VAL A 142 12.51 7.67 0.94
CA VAL A 142 11.26 8.28 1.41
C VAL A 142 10.16 8.16 0.36
N VAL A 143 10.44 8.55 -0.89
CA VAL A 143 9.48 8.49 -2.00
C VAL A 143 9.10 7.04 -2.30
N ASP A 144 10.08 6.14 -2.29
CA ASP A 144 9.89 4.73 -2.56
C ASP A 144 9.09 4.04 -1.45
N LEU A 145 9.27 4.45 -0.19
CA LEU A 145 8.46 3.95 0.91
C LEU A 145 6.98 4.35 0.75
N MET A 146 6.70 5.60 0.37
CA MET A 146 5.32 6.04 0.14
C MET A 146 4.67 5.27 -1.02
N ASN A 147 5.40 5.09 -2.12
CA ASN A 147 4.92 4.28 -3.26
C ASN A 147 4.75 2.82 -2.89
N PHE A 148 5.67 2.25 -2.11
CA PHE A 148 5.60 0.88 -1.64
C PHE A 148 4.36 0.67 -0.76
N VAL A 149 4.10 1.55 0.22
CA VAL A 149 2.93 1.44 1.08
C VAL A 149 1.64 1.63 0.28
N MET A 150 1.63 2.56 -0.69
CA MET A 150 0.50 2.72 -1.61
C MET A 150 0.21 1.42 -2.37
N LEU A 151 1.23 0.75 -2.91
CA LEU A 151 1.06 -0.55 -3.56
C LEU A 151 0.64 -1.66 -2.57
N GLU A 152 1.19 -1.66 -1.36
CA GLU A 152 0.94 -2.68 -0.35
C GLU A 152 -0.50 -2.63 0.16
N VAL A 153 -0.99 -1.45 0.59
CA VAL A 153 -2.29 -1.31 1.27
C VAL A 153 -3.33 -0.48 0.50
N GLY A 154 -2.98 0.11 -0.64
CA GLY A 154 -3.90 0.92 -1.46
C GLY A 154 -4.08 2.36 -0.98
N GLN A 155 -3.33 2.78 0.05
CA GLN A 155 -3.41 4.14 0.59
C GLN A 155 -2.31 5.01 0.00
N ALA A 156 -2.70 6.02 -0.78
CA ALA A 156 -1.77 7.05 -1.22
C ALA A 156 -1.25 7.84 -0.01
N LEU A 157 0.07 8.01 0.04
CA LEU A 157 0.77 8.77 1.07
C LEU A 157 1.60 9.89 0.44
N HIS A 158 1.84 10.93 1.23
CA HIS A 158 2.71 12.03 0.83
C HIS A 158 3.67 12.37 1.96
N ALA A 159 4.90 12.76 1.59
CA ALA A 159 5.92 13.19 2.52
C ALA A 159 6.22 14.67 2.30
N PHE A 160 6.36 15.42 3.38
CA PHE A 160 6.73 16.83 3.36
C PHE A 160 8.06 17.03 4.07
N ASP A 161 8.87 17.94 3.56
CA ASP A 161 10.06 18.44 4.25
C ASP A 161 9.62 19.38 5.37
N PHE A 162 9.75 18.93 6.61
CA PHE A 162 9.23 19.64 7.79
C PHE A 162 9.79 21.06 7.90
N ASP A 163 11.07 21.26 7.58
CA ASP A 163 11.73 22.57 7.69
C ASP A 163 11.22 23.58 6.66
N LYS A 164 10.49 23.11 5.63
CA LYS A 164 9.93 23.94 4.56
C LYS A 164 8.42 24.13 4.66
N VAL A 165 7.73 23.38 5.50
CA VAL A 165 6.28 23.44 5.65
C VAL A 165 5.92 24.15 6.95
N LYS A 166 5.18 25.26 6.82
CA LYS A 166 4.74 26.07 7.97
C LYS A 166 3.46 25.52 8.62
N CYS A 167 2.48 25.19 7.79
CA CYS A 167 1.21 24.59 8.21
C CYS A 167 0.58 23.84 7.03
N ILE A 168 -0.35 22.93 7.33
CA ILE A 168 -1.15 22.21 6.33
C ILE A 168 -2.62 22.57 6.56
N ILE A 169 -3.23 23.22 5.58
CA ILE A 169 -4.63 23.66 5.64
C ILE A 169 -5.40 23.05 4.46
N PHE A 170 -6.40 22.24 4.76
CA PHE A 170 -7.36 21.74 3.77
C PHE A 170 -8.57 22.65 3.73
N LYS A 171 -8.62 23.47 2.66
CA LYS A 171 -9.73 24.37 2.36
C LYS A 171 -10.26 24.09 0.97
N ASN A 172 -11.56 24.31 0.80
CA ASN A 172 -12.19 24.26 -0.50
C ASN A 172 -11.71 25.43 -1.38
N GLN A 173 -11.25 25.15 -2.60
CA GLN A 173 -10.85 26.16 -3.58
C GLN A 173 -11.89 26.34 -4.71
N ILE A 174 -13.15 25.97 -4.49
CA ILE A 174 -14.22 26.40 -5.41
C ILE A 174 -14.33 27.93 -5.27
N SER A 175 -13.53 28.63 -6.08
CA SER A 175 -13.71 30.02 -6.45
C SER A 175 -15.14 30.16 -6.93
N LYS A 176 -15.95 30.93 -6.21
CA LYS A 176 -17.24 31.43 -6.70
C LYS A 176 -16.97 32.09 -8.06
N ILE A 177 -17.37 31.42 -9.12
CA ILE A 177 -17.54 32.01 -10.46
C ILE A 177 -18.84 32.82 -10.42
#